data_AF-A0A1B8JAA1-F1
#
_entry.id   AF-A0A1B8JAA1-F1
#
_cell.length_a   1.000
_cell.length_b   1.000
_cell.length_c   1.000
_cell.angle_alpha   90.00
_cell.angle_beta   90.00
_cell.angle_gamma   90.00
#
_symmetry.space_group_name_H-M   'P 1'
#
loop_
_entity.id
_entity.type
_entity.pdbx_description
1 polymer ?
#
loop_
_entity_poly.entity_id
_entity_poly.type
_entity_poly.pdbx_seq_one_letter_code
_entity_poly.pdbx_strand_id
1 'polypeptide(L)'
;MQQAQIHELYDDEFYKGQASSSYASAKTMLPQVQELFGEIKSVIDVGCGVGTWLRAWSEINPSIKIFGIDGNAADEKLYEIPLESYKEVNLTHDADSIIKEIMTKYTDANNIGGGGANHLL
;
A
#
# COMPACT_ATOMS: atom_id res chain seq x y z
N MET A 1 1.78 4.18 25.20
CA MET A 1 3.00 4.95 24.84
C MET A 1 3.52 4.53 23.46
N GLN A 2 2.71 4.53 22.38
CA GLN A 2 3.14 3.83 21.16
C GLN A 2 2.86 4.51 19.81
N GLN A 3 2.02 5.54 19.72
CA GLN A 3 1.71 6.19 18.43
C GLN A 3 2.48 7.51 18.24
N ALA A 4 2.61 8.32 19.29
CA ALA A 4 3.30 9.62 19.22
C ALA A 4 4.81 9.53 18.95
N GLN A 5 5.46 8.42 19.30
CA GLN A 5 6.91 8.23 19.08
C GLN A 5 7.24 7.72 17.66
N ILE A 6 6.30 7.10 16.95
CA ILE A 6 6.53 6.66 15.56
C ILE A 6 6.42 7.85 14.59
N HIS A 7 5.55 8.81 14.91
CA HIS A 7 5.40 10.07 14.16
C HIS A 7 6.68 10.93 14.16
N GLU A 8 7.57 10.78 15.16
CA GLU A 8 8.86 11.48 15.21
C GLU A 8 9.97 10.81 14.37
N LEU A 9 9.78 9.56 13.91
CA LEU A 9 10.78 8.81 13.14
C LEU A 9 10.49 8.76 11.63
N TYR A 10 9.22 8.89 11.24
CA TYR A 10 8.75 8.90 9.85
C TYR A 10 8.15 10.26 9.49
N ASP A 11 8.93 11.32 9.70
CA ASP A 11 8.53 12.67 9.33
C ASP A 11 8.72 12.95 7.83
N ASP A 12 8.35 14.16 7.42
CA ASP A 12 8.48 14.61 6.04
C ASP A 12 9.93 14.56 5.52
N GLU A 13 10.93 14.74 6.41
CA GLU A 13 12.34 14.70 6.02
C GLU A 13 12.81 13.26 5.79
N PHE A 14 12.34 12.31 6.60
CA PHE A 14 12.56 10.89 6.39
C PHE A 14 12.07 10.45 5.01
N TYR A 15 10.82 10.79 4.66
CA TYR A 15 10.27 10.41 3.35
C TYR A 15 10.99 11.08 2.19
N LYS A 16 11.36 12.36 2.31
CA LYS A 16 12.17 13.05 1.28
C LYS A 16 13.55 12.41 1.10
N GLY A 17 14.19 11.99 2.18
CA GLY A 17 15.50 11.32 2.14
C GLY A 17 15.43 9.90 1.57
N GLN A 18 14.40 9.14 1.93
CA GLN A 18 14.30 7.72 1.61
C GLN A 18 13.66 7.44 0.24
N ALA A 19 12.69 8.25 -0.19
CA ALA A 19 11.88 7.97 -1.38
C ALA A 19 12.72 7.71 -2.64
N SER A 20 13.80 8.48 -2.85
CA SER A 20 14.68 8.30 -4.01
C SER A 20 15.39 6.93 -4.04
N SER A 21 15.89 6.47 -2.89
CA SER A 21 16.58 5.18 -2.75
C SER A 21 15.63 3.98 -2.77
N SER A 22 14.46 4.13 -2.14
CA SER A 22 13.38 3.13 -2.16
C SER A 22 12.85 2.94 -3.59
N TYR A 23 12.66 4.04 -4.31
CA TYR A 23 12.26 4.03 -5.72
C TYR A 23 13.29 3.33 -6.60
N ALA A 24 14.58 3.64 -6.45
CA ALA A 24 15.64 2.98 -7.20
C ALA A 24 15.67 1.46 -6.95
N SER A 25 15.42 1.06 -5.69
CA SER A 25 15.31 -0.36 -5.32
C SER A 25 14.12 -1.03 -6.01
N ALA A 26 12.94 -0.40 -5.98
CA ALA A 26 11.75 -0.89 -6.66
C ALA A 26 12.00 -1.04 -8.17
N LYS A 27 12.52 -0.01 -8.83
CA LYS A 27 12.81 -0.05 -10.29
C LYS A 27 13.79 -1.16 -10.67
N THR A 28 14.67 -1.56 -9.78
CA THR A 28 15.62 -2.66 -10.00
C THR A 28 14.93 -4.02 -9.82
N MET A 29 14.10 -4.17 -8.79
CA MET A 29 13.47 -5.45 -8.41
C MET A 29 12.26 -5.81 -9.28
N LEU A 30 11.39 -4.85 -9.58
CA LEU A 30 10.09 -5.13 -10.20
C LEU A 30 10.16 -5.82 -11.59
N PRO A 31 11.15 -5.52 -12.47
CA PRO A 31 11.32 -6.28 -13.71
C PRO A 31 11.56 -7.78 -13.48
N GLN A 32 12.31 -8.13 -12.43
CA GLN A 32 12.57 -9.54 -12.08
C GLN A 32 11.30 -10.21 -11.55
N VAL A 33 10.47 -9.49 -10.80
CA VAL A 33 9.15 -9.98 -10.38
C VAL A 33 8.26 -10.25 -11.59
N GLN A 34 8.24 -9.37 -12.58
CA GLN A 34 7.49 -9.61 -13.83
C GLN A 34 8.04 -10.78 -14.64
N GLU A 35 9.35 -10.99 -14.66
CA GLU A 35 9.95 -12.14 -15.32
C GLU A 35 9.49 -13.45 -14.67
N LEU A 36 9.43 -13.50 -13.34
CA LEU A 36 9.06 -14.70 -12.59
C LEU A 36 7.57 -15.02 -12.62
N PHE A 37 6.72 -14.00 -12.49
CA PHE A 37 5.27 -14.18 -12.31
C PHE A 37 4.45 -13.81 -13.54
N GLY A 38 5.08 -13.24 -14.57
CA GLY A 38 4.42 -12.73 -15.75
C GLY A 38 3.67 -11.43 -15.50
N GLU A 39 2.58 -11.22 -16.23
CA GLU A 39 1.84 -9.97 -16.19
C GLU A 39 1.02 -9.82 -14.90
N ILE A 40 1.45 -8.90 -14.04
CA ILE A 40 0.72 -8.53 -12.81
C ILE A 40 -0.35 -7.47 -13.13
N LYS A 41 -1.58 -7.73 -12.71
CA LYS A 41 -2.75 -6.86 -12.95
C LYS A 41 -3.14 -6.00 -11.75
N SER A 42 -2.74 -6.41 -10.55
CA SER A 42 -3.06 -5.71 -9.31
C SER A 42 -2.02 -5.96 -8.24
N VAL A 43 -1.72 -4.93 -7.44
CA VAL A 43 -0.76 -4.98 -6.34
C VAL A 43 -1.38 -4.31 -5.12
N ILE A 44 -1.27 -4.97 -3.97
CA ILE A 44 -1.43 -4.34 -2.67
C ILE A 44 -0.06 -4.29 -1.99
N ASP A 45 0.30 -3.13 -1.44
CA ASP A 45 1.56 -2.92 -0.72
C ASP A 45 1.27 -2.62 0.75
N VAL A 46 1.86 -3.39 1.66
CA VAL A 46 1.60 -3.36 3.11
C VAL A 46 2.84 -2.79 3.80
N GLY A 47 2.68 -1.66 4.47
CA GLY A 47 3.82 -0.83 4.88
C GLY A 47 4.34 0.01 3.70
N CYS A 48 3.43 0.59 2.92
CA CYS A 48 3.77 1.26 1.66
C CYS A 48 4.43 2.64 1.82
N GLY A 49 4.47 3.19 3.04
CA GLY A 49 4.81 4.57 3.33
C GLY A 49 4.00 5.52 2.44
N VAL A 50 4.71 6.40 1.74
CA VAL A 50 4.12 7.35 0.77
C VAL A 50 3.86 6.75 -0.63
N GLY A 51 3.98 5.43 -0.80
CA GLY A 51 3.59 4.73 -2.04
C GLY A 51 4.68 4.59 -3.11
N THR A 52 5.96 4.75 -2.75
CA THR A 52 7.08 4.75 -3.70
C THR A 52 7.18 3.49 -4.57
N TRP A 53 6.96 2.30 -4.01
CA TRP A 53 6.99 1.04 -4.78
C TRP A 53 5.77 0.90 -5.70
N LEU A 54 4.60 1.37 -5.26
CA LEU A 54 3.38 1.39 -6.05
C LEU A 54 3.49 2.35 -7.24
N ARG A 55 4.13 3.50 -7.08
CA ARG A 55 4.49 4.38 -8.21
C ARG A 55 5.35 3.64 -9.24
N ALA A 56 6.39 2.93 -8.78
CA ALA A 56 7.26 2.17 -9.69
C ALA A 56 6.47 1.09 -10.46
N TRP A 57 5.49 0.44 -9.83
CA TRP A 57 4.55 -0.45 -10.51
C TRP A 57 3.71 0.26 -11.58
N SER A 58 3.14 1.42 -11.27
CA SER A 58 2.35 2.21 -12.22
C SER A 58 3.15 2.70 -13.42
N GLU A 59 4.46 2.94 -13.27
CA GLU A 59 5.33 3.28 -14.40
C GLU A 59 5.61 2.08 -15.32
N ILE A 60 5.63 0.87 -14.78
CA ILE A 60 5.81 -0.37 -15.58
C ILE A 60 4.52 -0.71 -16.33
N ASN A 61 3.38 -0.58 -15.66
CA ASN A 61 2.06 -0.80 -16.25
C ASN A 61 1.09 0.29 -15.79
N PRO A 62 0.80 1.31 -16.63
CA PRO A 62 -0.12 2.39 -16.28
C PRO A 62 -1.56 1.95 -15.98
N SER A 63 -1.94 0.73 -16.35
CA SER A 63 -3.28 0.16 -16.09
C SER A 63 -3.31 -0.77 -14.87
N ILE A 64 -2.20 -0.92 -14.14
CA ILE A 64 -2.15 -1.78 -12.96
C ILE A 64 -2.98 -1.19 -11.83
N LYS A 65 -3.79 -2.03 -11.17
CA LYS A 65 -4.56 -1.62 -9.99
C LYS A 65 -3.65 -1.63 -8.77
N ILE A 66 -3.43 -0.47 -8.16
CA ILE A 66 -2.57 -0.34 -6.99
C ILE A 66 -3.40 0.02 -5.75
N PHE A 67 -2.97 -0.47 -4.60
CA PHE A 67 -3.51 -0.04 -3.32
C PHE A 67 -2.43 -0.15 -2.24
N GLY A 68 -2.24 0.92 -1.47
CA GLY A 68 -1.28 0.97 -0.37
C GLY A 68 -1.96 1.03 0.98
N ILE A 69 -1.41 0.32 1.96
CA ILE A 69 -1.80 0.46 3.36
C ILE A 69 -0.57 0.71 4.23
N ASP A 70 -0.66 1.68 5.14
CA ASP A 70 0.36 2.00 6.12
C ASP A 70 -0.27 2.78 7.29
N GLY A 71 0.44 2.96 8.39
CA GLY A 71 0.02 3.77 9.53
C GLY A 71 0.59 5.19 9.54
N ASN A 72 1.23 5.65 8.45
CA ASN A 72 1.80 6.99 8.38
C ASN A 72 0.74 8.05 7.99
N ALA A 73 0.86 9.23 8.60
CA ALA A 73 0.15 10.44 8.20
C ALA A 73 1.19 11.50 7.76
N ALA A 74 1.60 11.43 6.49
CA ALA A 74 2.49 12.40 5.85
C ALA A 74 1.69 13.54 5.19
N ASP A 75 2.35 14.66 4.85
CA ASP A 75 1.74 15.70 4.00
C ASP A 75 1.27 15.08 2.67
N GLU A 76 0.05 15.42 2.23
CA GLU A 76 -0.55 14.91 0.99
C GLU A 76 0.37 15.05 -0.24
N LYS A 77 1.23 16.08 -0.28
CA LYS A 77 2.17 16.34 -1.36
C LYS A 77 3.33 15.35 -1.43
N LEU A 78 3.54 14.55 -0.38
CA LEU A 78 4.60 13.55 -0.34
C LEU A 78 4.16 12.20 -0.91
N TYR A 79 2.85 11.97 -1.03
CA TYR A 79 2.34 10.74 -1.62
C TYR A 79 2.70 10.67 -3.10
N GLU A 80 3.31 9.56 -3.50
CA GLU A 80 3.71 9.27 -4.88
C GLU A 80 2.64 8.49 -5.66
N ILE A 81 1.49 8.25 -5.02
CA ILE A 81 0.30 7.61 -5.58
C ILE A 81 -0.94 8.45 -5.30
N PRO A 82 -2.03 8.28 -6.07
CA PRO A 82 -3.29 8.95 -5.76
C PRO A 82 -3.80 8.57 -4.37
N LEU A 83 -4.27 9.54 -3.59
CA LEU A 83 -4.72 9.31 -2.20
C LEU A 83 -5.90 8.34 -2.13
N GLU A 84 -6.72 8.23 -3.18
CA GLU A 84 -7.76 7.21 -3.29
C GLU A 84 -7.22 5.77 -3.34
N SER A 85 -5.94 5.60 -3.69
CA SER A 85 -5.22 4.33 -3.71
C SER A 85 -4.43 4.09 -2.41
N TYR A 86 -4.64 4.90 -1.37
CA TYR A 86 -4.02 4.76 -0.06
C TYR A 86 -5.06 4.62 1.05
N LYS A 87 -4.72 3.87 2.10
CA LYS A 87 -5.48 3.86 3.34
C LYS A 87 -4.57 3.81 4.55
N GLU A 88 -4.75 4.77 5.44
CA GLU A 88 -4.18 4.74 6.78
C GLU A 88 -4.82 3.59 7.57
N VAL A 89 -4.00 2.69 8.08
CA VAL A 89 -4.38 1.51 8.88
C VAL A 89 -3.37 1.35 10.01
N ASN A 90 -3.83 1.10 11.23
CA ASN A 90 -2.90 0.77 12.31
C ASN A 90 -2.33 -0.65 12.13
N LEU A 91 -1.15 -0.75 11.51
CA LEU A 91 -0.44 -2.01 11.25
C LEU A 91 0.15 -2.67 12.51
N THR A 92 0.02 -2.06 13.71
CA THR A 92 0.46 -2.70 14.96
C THR A 92 -0.56 -3.67 15.55
N HIS A 93 -1.78 -3.70 15.01
CA HIS A 93 -2.82 -4.63 15.44
C HIS A 93 -2.57 -6.05 14.89
N ASP A 94 -3.30 -7.03 15.43
CA ASP A 94 -3.33 -8.38 14.85
C ASP A 94 -4.00 -8.37 13.46
N ALA A 95 -3.81 -9.47 12.72
CA ALA A 95 -4.29 -9.58 11.34
C ALA A 95 -5.82 -9.44 11.21
N ASP A 96 -6.60 -9.97 12.16
CA ASP A 96 -8.07 -9.91 12.10
C ASP A 96 -8.55 -8.47 12.24
N SER A 97 -7.94 -7.74 13.18
CA SER A 97 -8.21 -6.31 13.39
C SER A 97 -7.83 -5.47 12.16
N ILE A 98 -6.67 -5.71 11.56
CA ILE A 98 -6.20 -5.03 10.34
C ILE A 98 -7.17 -5.29 9.18
N ILE A 99 -7.56 -6.55 8.95
CA ILE A 99 -8.50 -6.91 7.89
C ILE A 99 -9.83 -6.20 8.09
N LYS A 100 -10.36 -6.19 9.32
CA LYS A 100 -11.62 -5.50 9.62
C LYS A 100 -11.52 -4.01 9.29
N GLU A 101 -10.43 -3.35 9.66
CA GLU A 101 -10.19 -1.94 9.38
C GLU A 101 -10.14 -1.67 7.88
N ILE A 102 -9.39 -2.47 7.11
CA ILE A 102 -9.34 -2.41 5.64
C ILE A 102 -10.75 -2.54 5.05
N MET A 103 -11.50 -3.56 5.48
CA MET A 103 -12.84 -3.90 4.98
C MET A 103 -13.94 -2.89 5.37
N THR A 104 -13.72 -2.02 6.36
CA THR A 104 -14.73 -1.03 6.81
C THR A 104 -15.06 0.02 5.72
N LYS A 105 -14.20 0.22 4.71
CA LYS A 105 -14.52 1.03 3.51
C LYS A 105 -15.24 0.23 2.41
N TYR A 106 -15.23 -1.11 2.48
CA TYR A 106 -15.74 -1.99 1.42
C TYR A 106 -17.15 -2.53 1.68
N THR A 107 -17.79 -2.15 2.79
CA THR A 107 -19.19 -2.49 3.07
C THR A 107 -20.21 -1.85 2.11
N ASP A 108 -19.78 -0.94 1.22
CA ASP A 108 -20.59 -0.41 0.13
C ASP A 108 -19.97 -0.72 -1.26
N ALA A 109 -19.94 -2.00 -1.69
CA ALA A 109 -19.72 -2.32 -3.11
C ALA A 109 -20.18 -3.75 -3.47
N ASN A 110 -21.27 -3.84 -4.24
CA ASN A 110 -21.80 -5.04 -4.90
C ASN A 110 -20.88 -5.63 -5.99
N ASN A 111 -19.56 -5.69 -5.80
CA ASN A 111 -18.63 -6.30 -6.75
C ASN A 111 -17.37 -6.82 -6.06
N ILE A 112 -17.56 -7.72 -5.09
CA ILE A 112 -16.48 -8.60 -4.65
C ILE A 112 -16.30 -9.69 -5.72
N GLY A 113 -15.22 -9.59 -6.50
CA GLY A 113 -14.76 -10.72 -7.30
C GLY A 113 -14.31 -11.82 -6.35
N GLY A 114 -15.12 -12.85 -6.18
CA GLY A 114 -14.84 -13.98 -5.31
C GLY A 114 -15.78 -15.14 -5.59
N GLY A 115 -15.21 -16.33 -5.77
CA GLY A 115 -15.99 -17.56 -5.93
C GLY A 115 -16.61 -17.97 -4.61
N GLY A 116 -17.95 -17.90 -4.54
CA GLY A 116 -18.76 -18.67 -3.61
C GLY A 116 -18.77 -18.17 -2.16
N ALA A 117 -19.90 -17.61 -1.76
CA ALA A 117 -20.32 -17.63 -0.36
C ALA A 117 -20.36 -19.10 0.12
N ASN A 118 -19.53 -19.46 1.10
CA ASN A 118 -19.74 -20.67 1.88
C ASN A 118 -19.37 -20.40 3.34
N HIS A 119 -20.42 -20.15 4.11
CA HIS A 119 -20.70 -20.66 5.46
C HIS A 119 -19.52 -20.70 6.45
N LEU A 120 -19.54 -19.75 7.39
CA LEU A 120 -19.02 -19.95 8.74
C LEU A 120 -19.73 -21.19 9.34
N LEU A 121 -18.94 -22.20 9.72
CA LEU A 121 -19.34 -23.18 10.72
C LEU A 121 -18.93 -22.67 12.10
#